data_AF-A0A0D2L425-F1
#
_entry.id   AF-A0A0D2L425-F1
#
_cell.length_a   1.000
_cell.length_b   1.000
_cell.length_c   1.000
_cell.angle_alpha   90.00
_cell.angle_beta   90.00
_cell.angle_gamma   90.00
#
_symmetry.space_group_name_H-M   'P 1'
#
loop_
_entity.id
_entity.type
_entity.pdbx_description
1 polymer ?
#
loop_
_entity_poly.entity_id
_entity_poly.type
_entity_poly.pdbx_seq_one_letter_code
_entity_poly.pdbx_strand_id
1 'polypeptide(L)'
;MGHAQGLPNAPASAPFQGQWRVRTDARKRIFCSLNRAGNALCSWHDSRRERRMFPPRNAPPGFLNCGCTYDEALFEESLARHGVGSYHPGENVRMDPALRNPLLKLLVQRYGYKDGDFDHDPLTETWSPGEEPGQWEQKAQSGALMRRRNENAQ
;
A
#
# COMPACT_ATOMS: atom_id res chain seq x y z
N MET A 1 -7.12 -29.65 5.37
CA MET A 1 -6.78 -28.64 4.35
C MET A 1 -8.10 -28.08 3.83
N GLY A 2 -8.56 -26.96 4.40
CA GLY A 2 -9.81 -26.32 4.01
C GLY A 2 -9.53 -25.33 2.87
N HIS A 3 -10.14 -25.55 1.71
CA HIS A 3 -10.14 -24.59 0.62
C HIS A 3 -10.96 -23.37 1.06
N ALA A 4 -10.30 -22.21 1.20
CA ALA A 4 -10.98 -20.93 1.34
C ALA A 4 -11.75 -20.66 0.04
N GLN A 5 -13.05 -20.95 0.05
CA GLN A 5 -13.97 -20.54 -0.99
C GLN A 5 -13.92 -19.01 -1.05
N GLY A 6 -13.52 -18.46 -2.21
CA GLY A 6 -13.52 -17.02 -2.44
C GLY A 6 -14.94 -16.50 -2.32
N LEU A 7 -15.28 -15.98 -1.15
CA LEU A 7 -16.55 -15.35 -0.89
C LEU A 7 -16.60 -14.03 -1.67
N PRO A 8 -17.74 -13.70 -2.32
CA PRO A 8 -17.98 -12.32 -2.73
C PRO A 8 -17.81 -11.44 -1.49
N ASN A 9 -17.00 -10.39 -1.62
CA ASN A 9 -16.65 -9.48 -0.54
C ASN A 9 -17.96 -8.89 0.02
N ALA A 10 -18.49 -9.47 1.11
CA ALA A 10 -19.70 -8.98 1.72
C ALA A 10 -19.43 -7.54 2.18
N PRO A 11 -20.39 -6.61 1.98
CA PRO A 11 -20.16 -5.23 2.38
C PRO A 11 -19.93 -5.19 3.90
N ALA A 12 -18.73 -4.76 4.29
CA ALA A 12 -18.36 -4.63 5.70
C ALA A 12 -19.34 -3.73 6.47
N SER A 13 -19.46 -3.98 7.77
CA SER A 13 -20.25 -3.18 8.70
C SER A 13 -19.78 -1.72 8.74
N ALA A 14 -20.68 -0.80 9.04
CA ALA A 14 -20.36 0.63 9.09
C ALA A 14 -19.22 0.96 10.09
N PRO A 15 -19.15 0.36 11.30
CA PRO A 15 -18.00 0.55 12.19
C PRO A 15 -16.69 0.08 11.59
N PHE A 16 -16.67 -1.07 10.92
CA PHE A 16 -15.46 -1.59 10.30
C PHE A 16 -15.01 -0.74 9.11
N GLN A 17 -15.96 -0.26 8.28
CA GLN A 17 -15.65 0.69 7.20
C GLN A 17 -15.00 1.99 7.73
N GLY A 18 -15.42 2.48 8.90
CA GLY A 18 -14.80 3.63 9.54
C GLY A 18 -13.34 3.38 9.90
N GLN A 19 -13.08 2.23 10.56
CA GLN A 19 -11.72 1.78 10.89
C GLN A 19 -10.85 1.62 9.63
N TRP A 20 -11.41 1.02 8.59
CA TRP A 20 -10.74 0.83 7.31
C TRP A 20 -10.25 2.13 6.71
N ARG A 21 -11.12 3.15 6.64
CA ARG A 21 -10.76 4.47 6.11
C ARG A 21 -9.60 5.09 6.89
N VAL A 22 -9.68 5.06 8.23
CA VAL A 22 -8.62 5.57 9.12
C VAL A 22 -7.28 4.88 8.84
N ARG A 23 -7.30 3.55 8.71
CA ARG A 23 -6.12 2.75 8.39
C ARG A 23 -5.52 3.14 7.03
N THR A 24 -6.34 3.18 5.98
CA THR A 24 -5.90 3.53 4.63
C THR A 24 -5.33 4.96 4.58
N ASP A 25 -5.95 5.91 5.28
CA ASP A 25 -5.46 7.29 5.33
C ASP A 25 -4.16 7.42 6.13
N ALA A 26 -3.96 6.62 7.18
CA ALA A 26 -2.67 6.50 7.85
C ALA A 26 -1.59 5.96 6.90
N ARG A 27 -1.90 4.92 6.12
CA ARG A 27 -0.97 4.37 5.11
C ARG A 27 -0.65 5.37 3.99
N LYS A 28 -1.63 6.14 3.50
CA LYS A 28 -1.38 7.23 2.55
C LYS A 28 -0.39 8.25 3.12
N ARG A 29 -0.56 8.65 4.39
CA ARG A 29 0.38 9.56 5.07
C ARG A 29 1.79 8.99 5.20
N ILE A 30 1.94 7.68 5.31
CA ILE A 30 3.26 7.03 5.42
C ILE A 30 3.92 6.82 4.05
N PHE A 31 3.17 6.39 3.04
CA PHE A 31 3.76 5.92 1.78
C PHE A 31 3.64 6.91 0.62
N CYS A 32 2.70 7.85 0.71
CA CYS A 32 2.36 8.77 -0.37
C CYS A 32 2.68 10.24 -0.07
N SER A 33 3.21 10.55 1.12
CA SER A 33 3.54 11.92 1.51
C SER A 33 4.81 12.43 0.83
N LEU A 34 4.85 13.75 0.61
CA LEU A 34 6.01 14.43 0.07
C LEU A 34 7.18 14.42 1.08
N ASN A 35 8.38 14.19 0.57
CA ASN A 35 9.61 14.44 1.31
C ASN A 35 9.94 15.95 1.36
N ARG A 36 11.04 16.31 2.04
CA ARG A 36 11.50 17.71 2.17
C ARG A 36 11.73 18.41 0.83
N ALA A 37 12.17 17.67 -0.19
CA ALA A 37 12.37 18.17 -1.53
C ALA A 37 11.06 18.29 -2.34
N GLY A 38 9.91 17.99 -1.74
CA GLY A 38 8.60 18.06 -2.37
C GLY A 38 8.30 16.89 -3.30
N ASN A 39 8.90 15.71 -3.07
CA ASN A 39 8.67 14.53 -3.91
C ASN A 39 8.04 13.40 -3.12
N ALA A 40 7.09 12.70 -3.73
CA ALA A 40 6.60 11.40 -3.31
C ALA A 40 6.75 10.44 -4.50
N LEU A 41 7.43 9.33 -4.30
CA LEU A 41 7.58 8.26 -5.30
C LEU A 41 6.97 7.00 -4.71
N CYS A 42 6.47 6.08 -5.54
CA CYS A 42 6.18 4.74 -5.03
C CYS A 42 7.50 4.05 -4.71
N SER A 43 7.44 3.03 -3.86
CA SER A 43 8.64 2.32 -3.41
C SER A 43 9.46 1.81 -4.60
N TRP A 44 8.85 1.21 -5.62
CA TRP A 44 9.57 0.68 -6.78
C TRP A 44 10.39 1.74 -7.52
N HIS A 45 9.77 2.87 -7.87
CA HIS A 45 10.42 3.95 -8.61
C HIS A 45 11.52 4.62 -7.78
N ASP A 46 11.33 4.72 -6.47
CA ASP A 46 12.31 5.26 -5.53
C ASP A 46 13.57 4.39 -5.47
N SER A 47 13.42 3.07 -5.33
CA SER A 47 14.58 2.15 -5.27
C SER A 47 15.38 2.10 -6.57
N ARG A 48 14.73 2.29 -7.71
CA ARG A 48 15.40 2.29 -9.03
C ARG A 48 15.87 3.67 -9.47
N ARG A 49 15.65 4.70 -8.64
CA ARG A 49 15.97 6.10 -8.96
C ARG A 49 15.39 6.53 -10.31
N GLU A 50 14.19 6.06 -10.60
CA GLU A 50 13.51 6.30 -11.86
C GLU A 50 13.14 7.76 -12.05
N ARG A 51 12.97 8.15 -13.31
CA ARG A 51 12.59 9.53 -13.64
C ARG A 51 11.18 9.83 -13.14
N ARG A 52 11.02 11.03 -12.62
CA ARG A 52 9.73 11.58 -12.20
C ARG A 52 8.89 11.92 -13.42
N MET A 53 7.61 11.61 -13.34
CA MET A 53 6.61 12.06 -14.31
C MET A 53 6.19 13.50 -14.03
N PHE A 54 6.07 13.88 -12.75
CA PHE A 54 5.68 15.22 -12.34
C PHE A 54 6.79 15.93 -11.55
N PRO A 55 7.03 17.23 -11.79
CA PRO A 55 7.96 18.03 -10.99
C PRO A 55 7.61 18.01 -9.49
N PRO A 56 8.58 18.32 -8.60
CA PRO A 56 8.33 18.39 -7.17
C PRO A 56 7.12 19.27 -6.84
N ARG A 57 6.26 18.80 -5.92
CA ARG A 57 5.00 19.43 -5.49
C ARG A 57 3.93 19.60 -6.57
N ASN A 58 4.15 19.09 -7.78
CA ASN A 58 3.27 19.29 -8.93
C ASN A 58 2.60 18.00 -9.42
N ALA A 59 2.53 16.96 -8.58
CA ALA A 59 1.73 15.78 -8.87
C ALA A 59 0.23 16.09 -8.66
N PRO A 60 -0.67 15.62 -9.55
CA PRO A 60 -2.11 15.78 -9.36
C PRO A 60 -2.61 15.13 -8.06
N PRO A 61 -3.77 15.56 -7.49
CA PRO A 61 -4.37 14.91 -6.35
C PRO A 61 -4.61 13.41 -6.59
N GLY A 62 -4.20 12.56 -5.65
CA GLY A 62 -4.29 11.10 -5.77
C GLY A 62 -3.12 10.44 -6.50
N PHE A 63 -2.14 11.22 -6.96
CA PHE A 63 -0.95 10.72 -7.66
C PHE A 63 0.35 11.08 -6.93
N LEU A 64 1.37 10.26 -7.18
CA LEU A 64 2.76 10.47 -6.79
C LEU A 64 3.55 11.12 -7.93
N ASN A 65 4.70 11.72 -7.64
CA ASN A 65 5.58 12.32 -8.64
C ASN A 65 6.09 11.32 -9.69
N CYS A 66 6.10 10.02 -9.39
CA CYS A 66 6.43 8.97 -10.35
C CYS A 66 5.28 8.61 -11.31
N GLY A 67 4.09 9.20 -11.16
CA GLY A 67 2.92 8.88 -11.98
C GLY A 67 2.03 7.77 -11.42
N CYS A 68 2.45 7.05 -10.37
CA CYS A 68 1.59 6.06 -9.73
C CYS A 68 0.48 6.74 -8.91
N THR A 69 -0.69 6.12 -8.91
CA THR A 69 -1.79 6.46 -7.99
C THR A 69 -1.47 6.02 -6.56
N TYR A 70 -2.19 6.57 -5.58
CA TYR A 70 -2.08 6.12 -4.20
C TYR A 70 -2.48 4.65 -4.04
N ASP A 71 -3.51 4.19 -4.75
CA ASP A 71 -3.95 2.80 -4.67
C ASP A 71 -2.88 1.84 -5.22
N GLU A 72 -2.21 2.21 -6.32
CA GLU A 72 -1.09 1.42 -6.85
C GLU A 72 0.09 1.35 -5.87
N ALA A 73 0.42 2.46 -5.21
CA ALA A 73 1.51 2.50 -4.23
C ALA A 73 1.18 1.71 -2.96
N LEU A 74 -0.05 1.82 -2.46
CA LEU A 74 -0.53 1.05 -1.31
C LEU A 74 -0.61 -0.45 -1.63
N PHE A 75 -1.04 -0.79 -2.84
CA PHE A 75 -1.07 -2.17 -3.31
C PHE A 75 0.34 -2.76 -3.38
N GLU A 76 1.31 -2.03 -3.93
CA GLU A 76 2.72 -2.44 -3.95
C GLU A 76 3.24 -2.73 -2.53
N GLU A 77 3.00 -1.81 -1.58
CA GLU A 77 3.39 -1.98 -0.18
C GLU A 77 2.69 -3.17 0.49
N SER A 78 1.44 -3.45 0.12
CA SER A 78 0.73 -4.63 0.61
C SER A 78 1.32 -5.92 0.05
N LEU A 79 1.62 -5.99 -1.24
CA LEU A 79 2.29 -7.16 -1.82
C LEU A 79 3.65 -7.42 -1.16
N ALA A 80 4.46 -6.38 -1.00
CA ALA A 80 5.78 -6.51 -0.39
C ALA A 80 5.73 -7.04 1.05
N ARG A 81 4.81 -6.53 1.89
CA ARG A 81 4.64 -7.02 3.28
C ARG A 81 4.16 -8.46 3.36
N HIS A 82 3.43 -8.93 2.36
CA HIS A 82 2.93 -10.31 2.26
C HIS A 82 3.89 -11.23 1.48
N GLY A 83 5.13 -10.77 1.22
CA GLY A 83 6.16 -11.57 0.54
C GLY A 83 5.89 -11.82 -0.94
N VAL A 84 4.93 -11.12 -1.54
CA VAL A 84 4.56 -11.30 -2.95
C VAL A 84 5.45 -10.45 -3.84
N GLY A 85 5.96 -11.09 -4.90
CA GLY A 85 6.84 -10.46 -5.88
C GLY A 85 8.31 -10.78 -5.64
N SER A 86 8.69 -11.39 -4.51
CA SER A 86 10.08 -11.76 -4.26
C SER A 86 10.57 -12.97 -5.04
N TYR A 87 11.68 -12.80 -5.76
CA TYR A 87 12.38 -13.89 -6.44
C TYR A 87 13.39 -14.61 -5.54
N HIS A 88 13.90 -13.94 -4.49
CA HIS A 88 14.89 -14.49 -3.55
C HIS A 88 14.50 -14.27 -2.09
N PRO A 89 14.63 -15.28 -1.21
CA PRO A 89 14.36 -15.11 0.22
C PRO A 89 15.14 -13.95 0.84
N GLY A 90 14.46 -13.05 1.56
CA GLY A 90 15.08 -11.94 2.30
C GLY A 90 15.20 -10.61 1.55
N GLU A 91 14.92 -10.56 0.25
CA GLU A 91 14.84 -9.29 -0.47
C GLU A 91 13.49 -8.59 -0.26
N ASN A 92 13.53 -7.27 0.01
CA ASN A 92 12.34 -6.43 -0.07
C ASN A 92 11.98 -6.23 -1.54
N VAL A 93 11.26 -7.20 -2.12
CA VAL A 93 10.99 -7.11 -3.55
C VAL A 93 9.81 -6.21 -3.83
N ARG A 94 10.07 -5.31 -4.78
CA ARG A 94 9.13 -4.35 -5.31
C ARG A 94 8.78 -4.81 -6.72
N MET A 95 7.54 -5.23 -6.90
CA MET A 95 7.01 -5.77 -8.17
C MET A 95 6.97 -4.68 -9.25
N ASP A 96 7.39 -5.02 -10.47
CA ASP A 96 7.37 -4.10 -11.61
C ASP A 96 5.96 -3.53 -11.86
N PRO A 97 5.79 -2.20 -12.04
CA PRO A 97 4.51 -1.59 -12.41
C PRO A 97 3.81 -2.26 -13.59
N ALA A 98 4.56 -2.76 -14.58
CA ALA A 98 4.02 -3.46 -15.75
C ALA A 98 3.31 -4.77 -15.39
N LEU A 99 3.68 -5.40 -14.27
CA LEU A 99 3.04 -6.61 -13.76
C LEU A 99 2.05 -6.30 -12.62
N ARG A 100 2.43 -5.41 -11.71
CA ARG A 100 1.63 -4.99 -10.55
C ARG A 100 0.32 -4.33 -10.97
N ASN A 101 0.34 -3.41 -11.94
CA ASN A 101 -0.84 -2.62 -12.29
C ASN A 101 -1.94 -3.46 -12.97
N PRO A 102 -1.62 -4.35 -13.93
CA PRO A 102 -2.61 -5.31 -14.44
C PRO A 102 -3.18 -6.22 -13.34
N LEU A 103 -2.35 -6.67 -12.39
CA LEU A 103 -2.81 -7.48 -11.26
C LEU A 103 -3.80 -6.69 -10.38
N LEU A 104 -3.47 -5.45 -10.01
CA LEU A 104 -4.39 -4.59 -9.25
C LEU A 104 -5.72 -4.42 -9.98
N LYS A 105 -5.68 -4.08 -11.28
CA LYS A 105 -6.89 -3.92 -12.09
C LYS A 105 -7.74 -5.19 -12.09
N LEU A 106 -7.11 -6.36 -12.26
CA LEU A 106 -7.81 -7.63 -12.23
C LEU A 106 -8.49 -7.87 -10.87
N LEU A 107 -7.77 -7.63 -9.76
CA LEU A 107 -8.30 -7.84 -8.41
C LEU A 107 -9.44 -6.87 -8.07
N VAL A 108 -9.32 -5.60 -8.47
CA VAL A 108 -10.40 -4.61 -8.35
C VAL A 108 -11.62 -5.04 -9.16
N GLN A 109 -11.44 -5.44 -10.41
CA GLN A 109 -12.54 -5.81 -11.30
C GLN A 109 -13.24 -7.10 -10.89
N ARG A 110 -12.49 -8.11 -10.45
CA ARG A 110 -13.03 -9.44 -10.14
C ARG A 110 -13.50 -9.59 -8.70
N TYR A 111 -12.84 -8.91 -7.77
CA TYR A 111 -13.05 -9.13 -6.33
C TYR A 111 -13.34 -7.83 -5.57
N GLY A 112 -13.36 -6.67 -6.23
CA GLY A 112 -13.60 -5.40 -5.57
C GLY A 112 -12.48 -5.00 -4.62
N TYR A 113 -11.24 -5.39 -4.93
CA TYR A 113 -10.08 -5.20 -4.07
C TYR A 113 -9.91 -3.76 -3.55
N LYS A 114 -9.55 -3.61 -2.28
CA LYS A 114 -9.19 -2.37 -1.59
C LYS A 114 -7.98 -2.58 -0.68
N ASP A 115 -7.22 -1.50 -0.43
CA ASP A 115 -6.10 -1.52 0.52
C ASP A 115 -6.56 -2.05 1.88
N GLY A 116 -5.94 -3.11 2.41
CA GLY A 116 -6.35 -3.75 3.66
C GLY A 116 -7.09 -5.08 3.49
N ASP A 117 -7.50 -5.45 2.28
CA ASP A 117 -8.13 -6.76 2.02
C ASP A 117 -7.24 -7.96 2.38
N PHE A 118 -5.92 -7.79 2.31
CA PHE A 118 -4.98 -8.84 2.71
C PHE A 118 -4.72 -8.90 4.22
N ASP A 119 -5.18 -7.88 4.95
CA ASP A 119 -4.77 -7.62 6.32
C ASP A 119 -5.91 -7.84 7.34
N HIS A 120 -7.07 -8.34 6.91
CA HIS A 120 -8.20 -8.62 7.79
C HIS A 120 -8.96 -9.88 7.38
N ASP A 121 -9.72 -10.44 8.31
CA ASP A 121 -10.67 -11.50 8.04
C ASP A 121 -12.02 -10.88 7.61
N PRO A 122 -12.48 -11.12 6.36
CA PRO A 122 -13.71 -10.53 5.85
C PRO A 122 -14.98 -11.12 6.50
N LEU A 123 -14.91 -12.28 7.15
CA LEU A 123 -16.07 -12.89 7.83
C LEU A 123 -16.24 -12.34 9.24
N THR A 124 -15.13 -12.16 9.97
CA THR A 124 -15.17 -11.70 11.37
C THR A 124 -14.96 -10.19 11.51
N GLU A 125 -14.58 -9.50 10.44
CA GLU A 125 -14.24 -8.08 10.44
C GLU A 125 -13.16 -7.73 11.46
N THR A 126 -12.15 -8.61 11.55
CA THR A 126 -11.03 -8.46 12.47
C THR A 126 -9.74 -8.22 11.70
N TRP A 127 -9.01 -7.18 12.09
CA TRP A 127 -7.68 -6.92 11.55
C TRP A 127 -6.70 -7.99 12.05
N SER A 128 -5.77 -8.37 11.18
CA SER A 128 -4.62 -9.16 11.58
C SER A 128 -3.81 -8.40 12.64
N PRO A 129 -3.11 -9.10 13.56
CA PRO A 129 -2.28 -8.44 14.56
C PRO A 129 -1.24 -7.54 13.89
N GLY A 130 -1.20 -6.25 14.26
CA GLY A 130 -0.25 -5.32 13.64
C GLY A 130 -0.87 -4.36 12.63
N GLU A 131 -2.08 -4.67 12.18
CA GLU A 131 -2.75 -4.05 11.04
C GLU A 131 -3.92 -3.15 11.42
N GLU A 132 -4.19 -3.01 12.72
CA GLU A 132 -5.25 -2.18 13.25
C GLU A 132 -5.02 -0.68 12.94
N PRO A 133 -6.09 0.11 12.81
CA PRO A 133 -5.97 1.53 12.47
C PRO A 133 -5.09 2.30 13.46
N GLY A 134 -5.26 2.07 14.77
CA GLY A 134 -4.48 2.76 15.80
C GLY A 134 -2.98 2.49 15.71
N GLN A 135 -2.58 1.29 15.29
CA GLN A 135 -1.17 0.96 15.08
C GLN A 135 -0.61 1.70 13.86
N TRP A 136 -1.36 1.76 12.77
CA TRP A 136 -0.97 2.51 11.58
C TRP A 136 -0.91 4.00 11.82
N GLU A 137 -1.82 4.56 12.63
CA GLU A 137 -1.76 5.96 13.06
C GLU A 137 -0.53 6.24 13.90
N GLN A 138 -0.21 5.37 14.86
CA GLN A 138 1.01 5.50 15.67
C GLN A 138 2.27 5.44 14.79
N LYS A 139 2.32 4.54 13.79
CA LYS A 139 3.40 4.46 12.80
C LYS A 139 3.50 5.75 11.96
N ALA A 140 2.36 6.35 11.60
CA ALA A 140 2.32 7.61 10.85
C ALA A 140 2.83 8.80 11.69
N GLN A 141 2.46 8.87 12.98
CA GLN A 141 2.88 9.93 13.89
C GLN A 141 4.37 9.83 14.27
N SER A 142 4.87 8.61 14.49
CA SER A 142 6.27 8.38 14.88
C SER A 142 7.26 8.58 13.74
N GLY A 143 6.81 8.60 12.48
CA GLY A 143 7.69 8.70 11.31
C GLY A 143 8.69 7.54 11.15
N ALA A 144 8.54 6.46 11.93
CA ALA A 144 9.51 5.39 12.03
C ALA A 144 9.70 4.62 10.71
N LEU A 145 8.63 4.45 9.93
CA LEU A 145 8.68 3.80 8.61
C LEU A 145 9.30 4.71 7.54
N MET A 146 9.14 6.03 7.64
CA MET A 146 9.79 6.97 6.71
C MET A 146 11.31 7.00 6.88
N ARG A 147 11.83 6.77 8.09
CA ARG A 147 13.28 6.68 8.35
C ARG A 147 13.93 5.47 7.66
N ARG A 148 13.34 4.27 7.79
CA ARG A 148 13.85 3.05 7.13
C ARG A 148 13.86 3.14 5.60
N ARG A 149 12.88 3.86 5.03
CA ARG A 149 12.83 4.06 3.57
C ARG A 149 14.00 4.90 3.07
N ASN A 150 14.45 5.90 3.84
CA ASN A 150 15.63 6.70 3.51
C ASN A 150 16.95 5.95 3.73
N GLU A 151 17.02 5.05 4.71
CA GLU A 151 18.23 4.28 5.02
C GLU A 151 18.54 3.22 3.95
N ASN A 152 17.52 2.61 3.35
CA ASN A 152 17.68 1.67 2.23
C ASN A 152 17.94 2.35 0.87
N ALA A 153 18.11 3.67 0.83
CA ALA A 153 18.43 4.43 -0.39
C ALA A 153 19.90 4.92 -0.44
N GLN A 154 20.71 4.60 0.58
CA GLN A 154 22.15 4.86 0.64
C GLN A 154 22.95 3.67 0.09
#